data_AF-A0A7S1G2N3-F1
#
_entry.id   AF-A0A7S1G2N3-F1
#
_cell.length_a   1.000
_cell.length_b   1.000
_cell.length_c   1.000
_cell.angle_alpha   90.00
_cell.angle_beta   90.00
_cell.angle_gamma   90.00
#
_symmetry.space_group_name_H-M   'P 1'
#
loop_
_entity.id
_entity.type
_entity.pdbx_description
1 polymer ?
#
loop_
_entity_poly.entity_id
_entity_poly.type
_entity_poly.pdbx_seq_one_letter_code
_entity_poly.pdbx_strand_id
1 'polypeptide(L)'
;HKEALVKVAERFIEEIDLGEGHEIKCNLAVHMADEHLSVANMSQKYLEIQRRYNYVTPKSYLELISFYKYLLSTKKSKVQRLIDRLDVGISTLRKTSTDVEELQKDLTITMKKVEEKKIATDALIQEMSVQQAGAKKQQDLAEIEASKANEESTNAMKIESEAETELSQAKPAMDAAAAAVNCLSKNMLS
;
A
#
# COMPACT_ATOMS: atom_id res chain seq x y z
N HIS A 1 17.04 15.93 69.91
CA HIS A 1 16.17 16.58 68.89
C HIS A 1 16.39 16.05 67.48
N LYS A 2 17.63 16.03 66.95
CA LYS A 2 17.93 15.50 65.60
C LYS A 2 17.51 14.04 65.40
N GLU A 3 17.84 13.14 66.33
CA GLU A 3 17.48 11.71 66.23
C GLU A 3 15.97 11.46 66.07
N ALA A 4 15.14 12.26 66.75
CA ALA A 4 13.68 12.14 66.63
C ALA A 4 13.20 12.58 65.24
N LEU A 5 13.79 13.65 64.67
CA LEU A 5 13.50 14.09 63.30
C LEU A 5 13.91 13.01 62.30
N VAL A 6 15.10 12.42 62.46
CA VAL A 6 15.57 11.32 61.60
C VAL A 6 14.59 10.15 61.61
N LYS A 7 14.17 9.66 62.80
CA LYS A 7 13.20 8.57 62.90
C LYS A 7 11.85 8.90 62.27
N VAL A 8 11.40 10.15 62.38
CA VAL A 8 10.17 10.62 61.71
C VAL A 8 10.37 10.60 60.19
N ALA A 9 11.48 11.12 59.67
CA ALA A 9 11.76 11.08 58.24
C ALA A 9 11.86 9.64 57.72
N GLU A 10 12.61 8.76 58.38
CA GLU A 10 12.75 7.34 58.03
C GLU A 10 11.38 6.67 57.84
N ARG A 11 10.49 6.86 58.82
CA ARG A 11 9.14 6.30 58.78
C ARG A 11 8.32 6.84 57.59
N PHE A 12 8.44 8.13 57.29
CA PHE A 12 7.63 8.75 56.22
C PHE A 12 8.16 8.47 54.81
N ILE A 13 9.47 8.19 54.67
CA ILE A 13 10.11 7.87 53.40
C ILE A 13 10.25 6.36 53.13
N GLU A 14 9.85 5.49 54.07
CA GLU A 14 9.95 4.03 53.95
C GLU A 14 9.30 3.52 52.65
N GLU A 15 8.09 4.00 52.37
CA GLU A 15 7.28 3.68 51.18
C GLU A 15 7.87 4.20 49.87
N ILE A 16 8.84 5.12 49.90
CA ILE A 16 9.44 5.66 48.69
C ILE A 16 10.37 4.60 48.11
N ASP A 17 10.09 4.14 46.90
CA ASP A 17 11.06 3.36 46.15
C ASP A 17 12.19 4.28 45.64
N LEU A 18 13.40 4.08 46.17
CA LEU A 18 14.62 4.75 45.73
C LEU A 18 15.58 3.79 44.99
N GLY A 19 15.13 2.56 44.68
CA GLY A 19 15.99 1.49 44.16
C GLY A 19 16.83 0.82 45.26
N GLU A 20 17.95 0.21 44.87
CA GLU A 20 18.87 -0.56 45.72
C GLU A 20 19.74 0.30 46.66
N GLY A 21 19.14 1.26 47.36
CA GLY A 21 19.86 2.23 48.18
C GLY A 21 19.27 2.38 49.58
N HIS A 22 19.30 1.33 50.41
CA HIS A 22 18.94 1.47 51.83
C HIS A 22 19.77 2.57 52.50
N GLU A 23 21.06 2.63 52.17
CA GLU A 23 21.96 3.71 52.59
C GLU A 23 21.49 5.09 52.12
N ILE A 24 20.99 5.20 50.88
CA ILE A 24 20.46 6.47 50.35
C ILE A 24 19.22 6.90 51.14
N LYS A 25 18.33 5.97 51.50
CA LYS A 25 17.16 6.28 52.35
C LYS A 25 17.60 6.79 53.72
N CYS A 26 18.55 6.12 54.38
CA CYS A 26 19.08 6.55 55.67
C CYS A 26 19.72 7.95 55.59
N ASN A 27 20.59 8.16 54.59
CA ASN A 27 21.25 9.45 54.37
C ASN A 27 20.23 10.57 54.05
N LEU A 28 19.17 10.26 53.31
CA LEU A 28 18.09 11.20 53.02
C LEU A 28 17.34 11.61 54.29
N ALA A 29 17.04 10.66 55.19
CA ALA A 29 16.39 10.99 56.46
C ALA A 29 17.27 11.88 57.35
N VAL A 30 18.57 11.58 57.42
CA VAL A 30 19.55 12.42 58.12
C VAL A 30 19.59 13.82 57.52
N HIS A 31 19.68 13.93 56.20
CA HIS A 31 19.71 15.21 55.49
C HIS A 31 18.42 16.02 55.69
N MET A 32 17.24 15.40 55.63
CA MET A 32 15.98 16.08 55.91
C MET A 32 15.96 16.69 57.32
N ALA A 33 16.44 15.96 58.31
CA ALA A 33 16.56 16.46 59.68
C ALA A 33 17.56 17.63 59.80
N ASP A 34 18.70 17.53 59.13
CA ASP A 34 19.71 18.60 59.11
C ASP A 34 19.20 19.89 58.46
N GLU A 35 18.52 19.78 57.33
CA GLU A 35 17.91 20.94 56.66
C GLU A 35 16.86 21.61 57.54
N HIS A 36 16.02 20.85 58.21
CA HIS A 36 15.01 21.41 59.11
C HIS A 36 15.65 22.18 60.29
N LEU A 37 16.71 21.63 60.88
CA LEU A 37 17.46 22.30 61.96
C LEU A 37 18.24 23.52 61.45
N SER A 38 18.79 23.45 60.24
CA SER A 38 19.45 24.58 59.57
C SER A 38 18.49 25.75 59.38
N VAL A 39 17.26 25.49 58.93
CA VAL A 39 16.22 26.51 58.79
C VAL A 39 15.81 27.07 60.15
N ALA A 40 15.74 26.27 61.22
CA ALA A 40 15.49 26.77 62.57
C ALA A 40 16.57 27.74 63.03
N ASN A 41 17.85 27.40 62.82
CA ASN A 41 18.98 28.28 63.13
C ASN A 41 18.95 29.57 62.30
N MET A 42 18.61 29.47 61.01
CA MET A 42 18.49 30.64 60.14
C MET A 42 17.32 31.54 60.53
N SER A 43 16.22 30.94 61.00
CA SER A 43 15.03 31.68 61.47
C SER A 43 15.34 32.52 62.70
N GLN A 44 16.16 31.99 63.62
CA GLN A 44 16.67 32.76 64.75
C GLN A 44 17.53 33.96 64.30
N LYS A 45 18.47 33.73 63.37
CA LYS A 45 19.29 34.82 62.80
C LYS A 45 18.44 35.86 62.08
N TYR A 46 17.42 35.44 61.35
CA TYR A 46 16.50 36.32 60.66
C TYR A 46 15.74 37.22 61.65
N LEU A 47 15.28 36.66 62.77
CA LEU A 47 14.67 37.43 63.85
C LEU A 47 15.64 38.46 64.45
N GLU A 48 16.89 38.07 64.70
CA GLU A 48 17.90 38.95 65.29
C GLU A 48 18.22 40.15 64.40
N ILE A 49 18.37 39.92 63.09
CA ILE A 49 18.78 40.93 62.11
C ILE A 49 17.59 41.78 61.63
N GLN A 50 16.50 41.12 61.24
CA GLN A 50 15.37 41.77 60.56
C GLN A 50 14.19 42.06 61.50
N ARG A 51 14.26 41.59 62.76
CA ARG A 51 13.19 41.75 63.76
C ARG A 51 11.84 41.21 63.29
N ARG A 52 11.86 40.21 62.40
CA ARG A 52 10.67 39.53 61.85
C ARG A 52 10.70 38.06 62.22
N TYR A 53 9.55 37.53 62.60
CA TYR A 53 9.40 36.11 62.95
C TYR A 53 9.08 35.26 61.72
N ASN A 54 9.79 34.14 61.58
CA ASN A 54 9.42 33.00 60.77
C ASN A 54 9.46 31.74 61.66
N TYR A 55 8.33 31.06 61.78
CA TYR A 55 8.19 29.95 62.70
C TYR A 55 8.50 28.62 62.02
N VAL A 56 9.46 27.90 62.59
CA VAL A 56 9.73 26.51 62.23
C VAL A 56 8.91 25.62 63.15
N THR A 57 8.06 24.78 62.57
CA THR A 57 7.12 23.94 63.32
C THR A 57 7.28 22.47 62.93
N PRO A 58 6.88 21.53 63.79
CA PRO A 58 6.82 20.12 63.40
C PRO A 58 5.96 19.88 62.14
N LYS A 59 4.91 20.70 61.93
CA LYS A 59 4.08 20.63 60.73
C LYS A 59 4.86 20.99 59.46
N SER A 60 5.67 22.04 59.48
CA SER A 60 6.49 22.43 58.32
C SER A 60 7.55 21.37 57.98
N TYR A 61 7.99 20.57 58.96
CA TYR A 61 8.84 19.40 58.70
C TYR A 61 8.11 18.29 57.93
N LEU A 62 6.89 17.96 58.34
CA LEU A 62 6.08 16.95 57.64
C LEU A 62 5.69 17.42 56.23
N GLU A 63 5.46 18.72 56.05
CA GLU A 63 5.23 19.33 54.74
C GLU A 63 6.46 19.22 53.83
N LEU A 64 7.67 19.44 54.35
CA LEU A 64 8.92 19.22 53.60
C LEU A 64 9.02 17.78 53.08
N ILE A 65 8.78 16.79 53.95
CA ILE A 65 8.85 15.37 53.57
C ILE A 65 7.78 15.03 52.53
N SER A 66 6.55 15.51 52.74
CA SER A 66 5.44 15.29 51.81
C SER A 66 5.68 15.94 50.45
N PHE A 67 6.22 17.15 50.44
CA PHE A 67 6.59 17.86 49.23
C PHE A 67 7.70 17.13 48.46
N TYR A 68 8.71 16.61 49.17
CA TYR A 68 9.74 15.77 48.56
C TYR A 68 9.15 14.53 47.88
N LYS A 69 8.27 13.79 48.57
CA LYS A 69 7.56 12.62 48.00
C LYS A 69 6.84 12.98 46.70
N TYR A 70 6.05 14.06 46.74
CA TYR A 70 5.30 14.55 45.58
C TYR A 70 6.23 14.92 44.42
N LEU A 71 7.27 15.71 44.70
CA LEU A 71 8.21 16.19 43.68
C LEU A 71 8.96 15.03 43.04
N LEU A 72 9.46 14.09 43.83
CA LEU A 72 10.18 12.92 43.35
C LEU A 72 9.29 12.07 42.45
N SER A 73 8.06 11.75 42.88
CA SER A 73 7.10 11.00 42.07
C SER A 73 6.79 11.68 40.73
N THR A 74 6.59 13.00 40.76
CA THR A 74 6.33 13.81 39.56
C THR A 74 7.52 13.75 38.59
N LYS A 75 8.75 13.90 39.10
CA LYS A 75 9.97 13.86 38.29
C LYS A 75 10.22 12.46 37.72
N LYS A 76 10.08 11.41 38.53
CA LYS A 76 10.20 10.01 38.07
C LYS A 76 9.19 9.71 36.97
N SER A 77 7.93 10.07 37.17
CA SER A 77 6.87 9.89 36.16
C SER A 77 7.18 10.61 34.85
N LYS A 78 7.74 11.83 34.92
CA LYS A 78 8.16 12.57 33.73
C LYS A 78 9.30 11.86 32.99
N VAL A 79 10.30 11.38 33.71
CA VAL A 79 11.42 10.64 33.12
C VAL A 79 10.94 9.33 32.50
N GLN A 80 10.08 8.58 33.21
CA GLN A 80 9.53 7.32 32.69
C GLN A 80 8.81 7.53 31.36
N ARG A 81 7.95 8.56 31.26
CA ARG A 81 7.28 8.89 29.99
C ARG A 81 8.25 9.20 28.85
N LEU A 82 9.42 9.79 29.15
CA LEU A 82 10.44 10.05 28.13
C LEU A 82 11.13 8.76 27.68
N ILE A 83 11.40 7.85 28.61
CA ILE A 83 11.93 6.51 28.33
C ILE A 83 10.94 5.74 27.45
N ASP A 84 9.68 5.64 27.87
CA ASP A 84 8.64 4.92 27.12
C ASP A 84 8.50 5.47 25.69
N ARG A 85 8.53 6.80 25.54
CA ARG A 85 8.48 7.44 24.22
C ARG A 85 9.70 7.11 23.37
N LEU A 86 10.89 7.08 23.96
CA LEU A 86 12.11 6.73 23.26
C LEU A 86 12.07 5.26 22.81
N ASP A 87 11.64 4.36 23.67
CA ASP A 87 11.52 2.93 23.38
C ASP A 87 10.56 2.67 22.22
N VAL A 88 9.38 3.32 22.23
CA VAL A 88 8.43 3.26 21.12
C VAL A 88 9.03 3.83 19.83
N GLY A 89 9.76 4.94 19.92
CA GLY A 89 10.44 5.54 18.78
C GLY A 89 11.49 4.60 18.17
N ILE A 90 12.33 3.99 19.00
CA ILE A 90 13.35 3.03 18.57
C ILE A 90 12.70 1.78 17.96
N SER A 91 11.64 1.25 18.58
CA SER A 91 10.91 0.09 18.05
C SER A 91 10.33 0.38 16.67
N THR A 92 9.71 1.56 16.51
CA THR A 92 9.15 2.01 15.22
C THR A 92 10.24 2.13 14.17
N LEU A 93 11.36 2.79 14.49
CA LEU A 93 12.49 2.94 13.56
C LEU A 93 13.05 1.59 13.11
N ARG A 94 13.19 0.63 14.02
CA ARG A 94 13.65 -0.72 13.69
C ARG A 94 12.68 -1.42 12.72
N LYS A 95 11.37 -1.37 13.01
CA LYS A 95 10.35 -1.93 12.13
C LYS A 95 10.40 -1.30 10.74
N THR A 96 10.38 0.03 10.66
CA THR A 96 10.45 0.73 9.38
C THR A 96 11.73 0.41 8.60
N SER A 97 12.86 0.25 9.28
CA SER A 97 14.11 -0.18 8.63
C SER A 97 13.94 -1.56 7.99
N THR A 98 13.37 -2.52 8.72
CA THR A 98 13.10 -3.87 8.19
C THR A 98 12.11 -3.83 7.03
N ASP A 99 11.02 -3.06 7.14
CA ASP A 99 10.02 -2.91 6.08
C ASP A 99 10.65 -2.33 4.79
N VAL A 100 11.55 -1.34 4.93
CA VAL A 100 12.26 -0.76 3.80
C VAL A 100 13.21 -1.76 3.15
N GLU A 101 13.93 -2.55 3.94
CA GLU A 101 14.79 -3.62 3.41
C GLU A 101 14.00 -4.68 2.64
N GLU A 102 12.80 -5.03 3.10
CA GLU A 102 11.91 -5.97 2.41
C GLU A 102 11.39 -5.37 1.09
N LEU A 103 10.91 -4.13 1.13
CA LEU A 103 10.45 -3.42 -0.07
C LEU A 103 11.55 -3.29 -1.14
N GLN A 104 12.80 -3.07 -0.75
CA GLN A 104 13.93 -3.03 -1.68
C GLN A 104 14.18 -4.37 -2.38
N LYS A 105 14.02 -5.49 -1.66
CA LYS A 105 14.12 -6.83 -2.24
C LYS A 105 13.00 -7.07 -3.24
N ASP A 106 11.77 -6.76 -2.85
CA ASP A 106 10.59 -6.93 -3.70
C ASP A 106 10.65 -6.05 -4.95
N LEU A 107 11.13 -4.82 -4.82
CA LEU A 107 11.35 -3.91 -5.94
C LEU A 107 12.33 -4.52 -6.94
N THR A 108 13.46 -5.06 -6.45
CA THR A 108 14.47 -5.68 -7.30
C THR A 108 13.90 -6.88 -8.09
N ILE A 109 13.10 -7.71 -7.44
CA ILE A 109 12.42 -8.85 -8.11
C ILE A 109 11.40 -8.34 -9.13
N THR A 110 10.62 -7.33 -8.77
CA THR A 110 9.58 -6.77 -9.64
C THR A 110 10.18 -6.12 -10.89
N MET A 111 11.29 -5.38 -10.75
CA MET A 111 11.99 -4.78 -11.89
C MET A 111 12.46 -5.83 -12.89
N LYS A 112 12.98 -6.98 -12.43
CA LYS A 112 13.35 -8.09 -13.32
C LYS A 112 12.15 -8.63 -14.09
N LYS A 113 11.04 -8.89 -13.40
CA LYS A 113 9.79 -9.37 -14.04
C LYS A 113 9.24 -8.38 -15.05
N VAL A 114 9.34 -7.08 -14.78
CA VAL A 114 8.91 -6.03 -15.70
C VAL A 114 9.77 -6.06 -16.97
N GLU A 115 11.09 -6.18 -16.83
CA GLU A 115 11.98 -6.24 -17.99
C GLU A 115 11.75 -7.50 -18.83
N GLU A 116 11.59 -8.67 -18.19
CA GLU A 116 11.24 -9.92 -18.88
C GLU A 116 9.93 -9.79 -19.69
N LYS A 117 8.89 -9.23 -19.07
CA LYS A 117 7.60 -9.01 -19.75
C LYS A 117 7.70 -8.00 -20.87
N LYS A 118 8.51 -6.95 -20.70
CA LYS A 118 8.76 -5.95 -21.73
C LYS A 118 9.39 -6.60 -22.96
N ILE A 119 10.47 -7.38 -22.77
CA ILE A 119 11.13 -8.12 -23.85
C ILE A 119 10.14 -9.04 -24.58
N ALA A 120 9.33 -9.81 -23.83
CA ALA A 120 8.33 -10.69 -24.41
C ALA A 120 7.26 -9.93 -25.22
N THR A 121 6.83 -8.77 -24.71
CA THR A 121 5.84 -7.91 -25.39
C THR A 121 6.42 -7.31 -26.67
N ASP A 122 7.67 -6.83 -26.63
CA ASP A 122 8.36 -6.28 -27.79
C ASP A 122 8.52 -7.35 -28.89
N ALA A 123 8.84 -8.59 -28.52
CA ALA A 123 8.90 -9.71 -29.46
C ALA A 123 7.54 -10.02 -30.09
N LEU A 124 6.46 -10.04 -29.30
CA LEU A 124 5.11 -10.28 -29.79
C LEU A 124 4.66 -9.18 -30.77
N ILE A 125 4.99 -7.91 -30.48
CA ILE A 125 4.69 -6.78 -31.38
C ILE A 125 5.40 -6.96 -32.74
N GLN A 126 6.66 -7.40 -32.74
CA GLN A 126 7.39 -7.69 -33.98
C GLN A 126 6.72 -8.81 -34.78
N GLU A 127 6.37 -9.93 -34.13
CA GLU A 127 5.71 -11.05 -34.79
C GLU A 127 4.35 -10.63 -35.38
N MET A 128 3.52 -9.93 -34.61
CA MET A 128 2.24 -9.41 -35.07
C MET A 128 2.40 -8.47 -36.28
N SER A 129 3.45 -7.64 -36.30
CA SER A 129 3.72 -6.74 -37.43
C SER A 129 4.01 -7.53 -38.72
N VAL A 130 4.77 -8.63 -38.62
CA VAL A 130 5.05 -9.51 -39.77
C VAL A 130 3.79 -10.23 -40.23
N GLN A 131 3.03 -10.81 -39.30
CA GLN A 131 1.78 -11.51 -39.61
C GLN A 131 0.73 -10.57 -40.24
N GLN A 132 0.59 -9.36 -39.71
CA GLN A 132 -0.31 -8.34 -40.26
C GLN A 132 0.08 -7.92 -41.68
N ALA A 133 1.38 -7.76 -41.95
CA ALA A 133 1.87 -7.47 -43.30
C ALA A 133 1.57 -8.63 -44.28
N GLY A 134 1.70 -9.87 -43.83
CA GLY A 134 1.34 -11.07 -44.60
C GLY A 134 -0.16 -11.16 -44.87
N ALA A 135 -0.99 -10.98 -43.84
CA ALA A 135 -2.44 -11.00 -43.95
C ALA A 135 -2.96 -9.92 -44.90
N LYS A 136 -2.40 -8.70 -44.84
CA LYS A 136 -2.74 -7.62 -45.77
C LYS A 136 -2.44 -7.98 -47.22
N LYS A 137 -1.27 -8.55 -47.51
CA LYS A 137 -0.94 -9.03 -48.86
C LYS A 137 -1.92 -10.10 -49.34
N GLN A 138 -2.28 -11.04 -48.47
CA GLN A 138 -3.22 -12.09 -48.82
C GLN A 138 -4.64 -11.53 -49.07
N GLN A 139 -5.06 -10.53 -48.29
CA GLN A 139 -6.30 -9.81 -48.49
C GLN A 139 -6.32 -9.10 -49.84
N ASP A 140 -5.27 -8.35 -50.17
CA ASP A 140 -5.15 -7.64 -51.45
C ASP A 140 -5.25 -8.63 -52.64
N LEU A 141 -4.59 -9.80 -52.54
CA LEU A 141 -4.67 -10.85 -53.56
C LEU A 141 -6.07 -11.46 -53.67
N ALA A 142 -6.72 -11.74 -52.54
CA ALA A 142 -8.07 -12.29 -52.52
C ALA A 142 -9.09 -11.31 -53.12
N GLU A 143 -8.91 -10.01 -52.92
CA GLU A 143 -9.78 -8.97 -53.47
C GLU A 143 -9.61 -8.83 -54.99
N ILE A 144 -8.38 -8.95 -55.51
CA ILE A 144 -8.12 -9.05 -56.95
C ILE A 144 -8.81 -10.28 -57.55
N GLU A 145 -8.67 -11.44 -56.91
CA GLU A 145 -9.23 -12.69 -57.42
C GLU A 145 -10.77 -12.68 -57.37
N ALA A 146 -11.35 -12.13 -56.28
CA ALA A 146 -12.79 -11.95 -56.15
C ALA A 146 -13.34 -11.04 -57.26
N SER A 147 -12.64 -9.96 -57.61
CA SER A 147 -13.06 -9.08 -58.73
C SER A 147 -13.07 -9.84 -60.06
N LYS A 148 -12.02 -10.61 -60.36
CA LYS A 148 -11.94 -11.40 -61.60
C LYS A 148 -13.04 -12.46 -61.68
N ALA A 149 -13.24 -13.21 -60.59
CA ALA A 149 -14.29 -14.23 -60.53
C ALA A 149 -15.68 -13.60 -60.71
N ASN A 150 -15.90 -12.41 -60.16
CA ASN A 150 -17.16 -11.68 -60.35
C ASN A 150 -17.34 -11.22 -61.81
N GLU A 151 -16.30 -10.69 -62.45
CA GLU A 151 -16.32 -10.36 -63.89
C GLU A 151 -16.63 -11.59 -64.75
N GLU A 152 -15.92 -12.70 -64.54
CA GLU A 152 -16.17 -13.95 -65.26
C GLU A 152 -17.58 -14.49 -65.03
N SER A 153 -18.08 -14.43 -63.79
CA SER A 153 -19.44 -14.83 -63.45
C SER A 153 -20.48 -13.97 -64.17
N THR A 154 -20.31 -12.64 -64.21
CA THR A 154 -21.21 -11.75 -64.96
C THR A 154 -21.17 -12.02 -66.47
N ASN A 155 -20.00 -12.31 -67.03
CA ASN A 155 -19.87 -12.70 -68.44
C ASN A 155 -20.56 -14.03 -68.72
N ALA A 156 -20.40 -15.03 -67.86
CA ALA A 156 -21.06 -16.33 -67.99
C ALA A 156 -22.59 -16.19 -67.92
N MET A 157 -23.13 -15.41 -66.97
CA MET A 157 -24.57 -15.12 -66.90
C MET A 157 -25.10 -14.43 -68.16
N LYS A 158 -24.30 -13.53 -68.74
CA LYS A 158 -24.66 -12.85 -69.99
C LYS A 158 -24.74 -13.85 -71.15
N ILE A 159 -23.73 -14.70 -71.31
CA ILE A 159 -23.70 -15.75 -72.33
C ILE A 159 -24.86 -16.73 -72.13
N GLU A 160 -25.13 -17.14 -70.89
CA GLU A 160 -26.25 -18.01 -70.53
C GLU A 160 -27.59 -17.36 -70.92
N SER A 161 -27.80 -16.09 -70.57
CA SER A 161 -29.02 -15.35 -70.94
C SER A 161 -29.18 -15.19 -72.46
N GLU A 162 -28.09 -14.95 -73.19
CA GLU A 162 -28.09 -14.87 -74.66
C GLU A 162 -28.46 -16.23 -75.26
N ALA A 163 -27.82 -17.31 -74.80
CA ALA A 163 -28.10 -18.67 -75.26
C ALA A 163 -29.52 -19.14 -74.93
N GLU A 164 -30.06 -18.83 -73.75
CA GLU A 164 -31.44 -19.14 -73.35
C GLU A 164 -32.44 -18.40 -74.25
N THR A 165 -32.13 -17.14 -74.62
CA THR A 165 -32.95 -16.34 -75.53
C THR A 165 -32.94 -16.94 -76.94
N GLU A 166 -31.77 -17.28 -77.47
CA GLU A 166 -31.63 -17.94 -78.78
C GLU A 166 -32.35 -19.30 -78.80
N LEU A 167 -32.20 -20.10 -77.74
CA LEU A 167 -32.88 -21.39 -77.60
C LEU A 167 -34.40 -21.22 -77.55
N SER A 168 -34.91 -20.20 -76.84
CA SER A 168 -36.34 -19.92 -76.80
C SER A 168 -36.90 -19.46 -78.14
N GLN A 169 -36.10 -18.78 -78.98
CA GLN A 169 -36.49 -18.41 -80.34
C GLN A 169 -36.44 -19.61 -81.30
N ALA A 170 -35.47 -20.52 -81.11
CA ALA A 170 -35.31 -21.71 -81.94
C ALA A 170 -36.29 -22.84 -81.58
N LYS A 171 -36.71 -22.96 -80.30
CA LYS A 171 -37.65 -23.99 -79.81
C LYS A 171 -38.93 -24.11 -80.63
N PRO A 172 -39.68 -23.02 -80.93
CA PRO A 172 -40.90 -23.10 -81.73
C PRO A 172 -40.66 -23.66 -83.13
N ALA A 173 -39.55 -23.29 -83.78
CA ALA A 173 -39.20 -23.80 -85.11
C ALA A 173 -38.80 -25.28 -85.04
N MET A 174 -38.07 -25.69 -84.00
CA MET A 174 -37.68 -27.08 -83.77
C MET A 174 -38.87 -27.97 -83.42
N ASP A 175 -39.76 -27.51 -82.54
CA ASP A 175 -41.00 -28.20 -82.17
C ASP A 175 -41.96 -28.31 -83.36
N ALA A 176 -42.06 -27.27 -84.19
CA ALA A 176 -42.83 -27.31 -85.43
C ALA A 176 -42.24 -28.32 -86.44
N ALA A 177 -40.91 -28.35 -86.59
CA ALA A 177 -40.23 -29.34 -87.43
C ALA A 177 -40.42 -30.78 -86.90
N ALA A 178 -40.31 -30.99 -85.59
CA ALA A 178 -40.56 -32.28 -84.94
C ALA A 178 -42.02 -32.73 -85.08
N ALA A 179 -42.99 -31.80 -84.95
CA ALA A 179 -44.40 -32.07 -85.19
C ALA A 179 -44.68 -32.39 -86.66
N ALA A 180 -44.04 -31.70 -87.62
CA ALA A 180 -44.16 -32.00 -89.04
C ALA A 180 -43.62 -33.40 -89.39
N VAL A 181 -42.50 -33.82 -88.80
CA VAL A 181 -41.97 -35.19 -88.93
C VAL A 181 -42.91 -36.23 -88.29
N ASN A 182 -43.48 -35.93 -87.11
CA ASN A 182 -44.49 -36.79 -86.47
C ASN A 182 -45.75 -36.92 -87.33
N CYS A 183 -46.22 -35.83 -87.95
CA CYS A 183 -47.35 -35.84 -88.90
C CYS A 183 -47.02 -36.58 -90.21
N LEU A 184 -45.78 -36.55 -90.67
CA LEU A 184 -45.30 -37.40 -91.77
C LEU A 184 -45.34 -38.89 -91.41
N SER A 185 -45.04 -39.27 -90.16
CA SER A 185 -45.11 -40.68 -89.72
C SER A 185 -46.55 -41.21 -89.57
N LYS A 186 -47.50 -40.34 -89.19
CA LYS A 186 -48.92 -40.71 -89.01
C LYS A 186 -49.71 -40.72 -90.32
N ASN A 187 -49.35 -39.87 -91.29
CA ASN A 187 -49.97 -39.83 -92.62
C ASN A 187 -49.32 -40.78 -93.65
N MET A 188 -48.25 -41.49 -93.30
CA MET A 188 -47.62 -42.53 -94.15
C MET A 188 -48.03 -43.96 -93.75
N LEU A 189 -49.06 -44.13 -92.91
CA LEU A 189 -49.57 -45.44 -92.47
C LEU A 189 -51.09 -45.64 -92.68
N SER A 190 -51.69 -44.97 -93.67
CA SER A 190 -52.99 -45.36 -94.25
C SER A 190 -53.06 -45.07 -95.73
#